data_AF-A0A956SJY3-F1
#
_entry.id   AF-A0A956SJY3-F1
#
_cell.length_a   1.000
_cell.length_b   1.000
_cell.length_c   1.000
_cell.angle_alpha   90.00
_cell.angle_beta   90.00
_cell.angle_gamma   90.00
#
_symmetry.space_group_name_H-M   'P 1'
#
loop_
_entity.id
_entity.type
_entity.pdbx_description
1 polymer ?
#
loop_
_entity_poly.entity_id
_entity_poly.type
_entity_poly.pdbx_seq_one_letter_code
_entity_poly.pdbx_strand_id
1 'polypeptide(L)'
;MEEHYIVQVQSQVQGLVDDLKAVFTHAGLGGEAGEYKLLTQSFLYKFLNDKFLYEALNIDESYDYQGLLNLSEEDYDWFLDDIGTKTAHLKPEQLIESLHRQQNQADFAEIFEQTLNQIAIDNNAIFSVHTDGGTDIRLFDQRLITDTISDTSKRNEVAASIINLLARVKFDQQIFSQGFDFFSTLFEYMIKDYNKDGGGKYAEYYTPHSVAKIIAAILVGNDQPSNVKIYDPSAGSGTLLMNLASQIGTDRTSVYSQDISQKSSNLLRLNLILNGLQHSIHNIVQGNTILNNRHVEKMDYIVSNPPFKLDFSEWRDQVESLPNSSERFFAGVPKIPNKKKESMAIYQLFIQHIIYSLKEDGQA
;
A
#
# COMPACT_ATOMS: atom_id res chain seq x y z
N MET A 1 -19.10 21.69 8.74
CA MET A 1 -19.66 20.34 8.95
C MET A 1 -18.70 19.28 8.44
N GLU A 2 -18.12 19.47 7.26
CA GLU A 2 -17.15 18.54 6.65
C GLU A 2 -15.84 18.37 7.45
N GLU A 3 -15.19 19.46 7.89
CA GLU A 3 -13.98 19.37 8.74
C GLU A 3 -14.23 18.63 10.08
N HIS A 4 -15.39 18.83 10.70
CA HIS A 4 -15.73 18.16 11.96
C HIS A 4 -15.91 16.66 11.78
N TYR A 5 -16.52 16.26 10.66
CA TYR A 5 -16.69 14.87 10.28
C TYR A 5 -15.34 14.19 10.01
N ILE A 6 -14.45 14.83 9.23
CA ILE A 6 -13.10 14.31 8.97
C ILE A 6 -12.33 14.07 10.27
N VAL A 7 -12.36 15.02 11.21
CA VAL A 7 -11.70 14.87 12.52
C VAL A 7 -12.30 13.72 13.32
N GLN A 8 -13.62 13.56 13.32
CA GLN A 8 -14.29 12.46 14.00
C GLN A 8 -13.86 11.10 13.44
N VAL A 9 -13.83 10.95 12.12
CA VAL A 9 -13.41 9.69 11.50
C VAL A 9 -11.93 9.43 11.78
N GLN A 10 -11.06 10.43 11.65
CA GLN A 10 -9.64 10.27 11.98
C GLN A 10 -9.47 9.75 13.42
N SER A 11 -10.23 10.29 14.37
CA SER A 11 -10.22 9.82 15.76
C SER A 11 -10.73 8.38 15.89
N GLN A 12 -11.76 7.97 15.14
CA GLN A 12 -12.25 6.60 15.14
C GLN A 12 -11.21 5.61 14.62
N VAL A 13 -10.52 5.97 13.54
CA VAL A 13 -9.50 5.07 12.97
C VAL A 13 -8.27 5.01 13.87
N GLN A 14 -7.84 6.14 14.44
CA GLN A 14 -6.77 6.16 15.44
C GLN A 14 -7.10 5.25 16.63
N GLY A 15 -8.33 5.34 17.15
CA GLY A 15 -8.81 4.43 18.19
C GLY A 15 -8.76 2.95 17.77
N LEU A 16 -9.15 2.64 16.53
CA LEU A 16 -9.05 1.28 16.00
C LEU A 16 -7.59 0.78 15.91
N VAL A 17 -6.65 1.63 15.51
CA VAL A 17 -5.21 1.31 15.50
C VAL A 17 -4.75 0.98 16.91
N ASP A 18 -5.06 1.85 17.87
CA ASP A 18 -4.61 1.72 19.26
C ASP A 18 -5.20 0.46 19.90
N ASP A 19 -6.48 0.17 19.66
CA ASP A 19 -7.16 -1.04 20.15
C ASP A 19 -6.54 -2.32 19.56
N LEU A 20 -6.24 -2.34 18.25
CA LEU A 20 -5.59 -3.49 17.61
C LEU A 20 -4.18 -3.71 18.17
N LYS A 21 -3.39 -2.64 18.33
CA LYS A 21 -2.06 -2.72 18.94
C LYS A 21 -2.13 -3.24 20.38
N ALA A 22 -3.12 -2.83 21.16
CA ALA A 22 -3.31 -3.33 22.51
C ALA A 22 -3.54 -4.85 22.53
N VAL A 23 -4.36 -5.37 21.61
CA VAL A 23 -4.56 -6.81 21.40
C VAL A 23 -3.24 -7.50 21.05
N PHE A 24 -2.48 -6.97 20.08
CA PHE A 24 -1.23 -7.57 19.64
C PHE A 24 -0.14 -7.55 20.72
N THR A 25 -0.09 -6.47 21.50
CA THR A 25 0.80 -6.36 22.66
C THR A 25 0.46 -7.43 23.71
N HIS A 26 -0.82 -7.65 24.01
CA HIS A 26 -1.25 -8.74 24.91
C HIS A 26 -0.92 -10.13 24.36
N ALA A 27 -0.94 -10.28 23.03
CA ALA A 27 -0.51 -11.50 22.36
C ALA A 27 1.01 -11.74 22.44
N GLY A 28 1.78 -10.72 22.80
CA GLY A 28 3.24 -10.77 22.96
C GLY A 28 4.01 -10.15 21.79
N LEU A 29 3.35 -9.40 20.91
CA LEU A 29 3.96 -8.84 19.69
C LEU A 29 4.40 -7.38 19.81
N GLY A 30 4.29 -6.76 20.99
CA GLY A 30 4.54 -5.31 21.13
C GLY A 30 5.94 -4.91 20.62
N GLY A 31 5.99 -4.08 19.59
CA GLY A 31 7.22 -3.63 18.95
C GLY A 31 7.90 -4.65 18.02
N GLU A 32 7.29 -5.82 17.79
CA GLU A 32 7.80 -6.84 16.89
C GLU A 32 7.36 -6.63 15.44
N ALA A 33 8.09 -7.21 14.47
CA ALA A 33 7.71 -7.17 13.07
C ALA A 33 6.32 -7.79 12.81
N GLY A 34 5.91 -8.74 13.64
CA GLY A 34 4.60 -9.39 13.59
C GLY A 34 3.43 -8.45 13.86
N GLU A 35 3.56 -7.53 14.83
CA GLU A 35 2.52 -6.54 15.15
C GLU A 35 2.16 -5.70 13.93
N TYR A 36 3.18 -5.19 13.22
CA TYR A 36 2.95 -4.40 12.01
C TYR A 36 2.23 -5.18 10.92
N LYS A 37 2.64 -6.43 10.73
CA LYS A 37 2.06 -7.30 9.71
C LYS A 37 0.57 -7.52 9.99
N LEU A 38 0.21 -7.88 11.23
CA LEU A 38 -1.20 -8.03 11.62
C LEU A 38 -1.97 -6.73 11.51
N LEU A 39 -1.40 -5.61 11.97
CA LEU A 39 -2.04 -4.30 11.90
C LEU A 39 -2.39 -3.94 10.45
N THR A 40 -1.39 -3.95 9.57
CA THR A 40 -1.57 -3.58 8.16
C THR A 40 -2.52 -4.51 7.41
N GLN A 41 -2.47 -5.82 7.63
CA GLN A 41 -3.38 -6.74 6.96
C GLN A 41 -4.80 -6.67 7.53
N SER A 42 -4.97 -6.40 8.83
CA SER A 42 -6.29 -6.15 9.42
C SER A 42 -6.94 -4.89 8.83
N PHE A 43 -6.16 -3.81 8.67
CA PHE A 43 -6.64 -2.59 8.02
C PHE A 43 -6.93 -2.79 6.54
N LEU A 44 -6.04 -3.46 5.81
CA LEU A 44 -6.29 -3.82 4.41
C LEU A 44 -7.64 -4.56 4.27
N TYR A 45 -7.90 -5.56 5.10
CA TYR A 45 -9.17 -6.29 5.06
C TYR A 45 -10.36 -5.38 5.35
N LYS A 46 -10.25 -4.51 6.35
CA LYS A 46 -11.27 -3.51 6.67
C LYS A 46 -11.56 -2.58 5.51
N PHE A 47 -10.52 -2.06 4.87
CA PHE A 47 -10.64 -1.15 3.75
C PHE A 47 -11.25 -1.81 2.53
N LEU A 48 -10.80 -3.01 2.17
CA LEU A 48 -11.38 -3.73 1.03
C LEU A 48 -12.86 -4.07 1.27
N ASN A 49 -13.20 -4.55 2.47
CA ASN A 49 -14.58 -4.86 2.83
C ASN A 49 -15.50 -3.65 2.68
N ASP A 50 -15.13 -2.53 3.29
CA ASP A 50 -15.98 -1.35 3.29
C ASP A 50 -16.00 -0.68 1.92
N LYS A 51 -14.88 -0.71 1.17
CA LYS A 51 -14.82 -0.21 -0.21
C LYS A 51 -15.68 -1.05 -1.14
N PHE A 52 -15.68 -2.37 -0.98
CA PHE A 52 -16.54 -3.28 -1.75
C PHE A 52 -18.02 -2.99 -1.51
N LEU A 53 -18.43 -2.86 -0.24
CA LEU A 53 -19.81 -2.47 0.10
C LEU A 53 -20.18 -1.07 -0.42
N TYR A 54 -19.23 -0.13 -0.39
CA TYR A 54 -19.43 1.21 -0.97
C TYR A 54 -19.68 1.15 -2.47
N GLU A 55 -18.85 0.42 -3.23
CA GLU A 55 -19.04 0.27 -4.68
C GLU A 55 -20.31 -0.51 -5.01
N ALA A 56 -20.68 -1.49 -4.18
CA ALA A 56 -21.93 -2.23 -4.34
C ALA A 56 -23.16 -1.32 -4.23
N LEU A 57 -23.20 -0.46 -3.20
CA LEU A 57 -24.28 0.52 -3.01
C LEU A 57 -24.35 1.57 -4.14
N ASN A 58 -23.23 1.85 -4.81
CA ASN A 58 -23.21 2.76 -5.96
C ASN A 58 -23.77 2.11 -7.23
N ILE A 59 -23.77 0.77 -7.31
CA ILE A 59 -24.40 0.02 -8.41
C ILE A 59 -25.90 -0.06 -8.17
N ASP A 60 -26.29 -0.51 -6.98
CA ASP A 60 -27.68 -0.59 -6.55
C ASP A 60 -27.76 -0.34 -5.04
N GLU A 61 -28.62 0.59 -4.61
CA GLU A 61 -28.79 0.95 -3.20
C GLU A 61 -29.26 -0.24 -2.33
N SER A 62 -29.83 -1.29 -2.93
CA SER A 62 -30.21 -2.52 -2.26
C SER A 62 -29.05 -3.49 -2.01
N TYR A 63 -27.89 -3.30 -2.65
CA TYR A 63 -26.69 -4.14 -2.47
C TYR A 63 -25.91 -3.82 -1.20
N ASP A 64 -26.65 -3.67 -0.09
CA ASP A 64 -26.07 -3.73 1.24
C ASP A 64 -25.69 -5.18 1.61
N TYR A 65 -25.17 -5.38 2.82
CA TYR A 65 -24.78 -6.71 3.30
C TYR A 65 -25.90 -7.76 3.20
N GLN A 66 -27.16 -7.38 3.46
CA GLN A 66 -28.29 -8.32 3.36
C GLN A 66 -28.71 -8.53 1.91
N GLY A 67 -28.70 -7.48 1.09
CA GLY A 67 -28.96 -7.59 -0.34
C GLY A 67 -28.02 -8.58 -1.02
N LEU A 68 -26.72 -8.41 -0.79
CA LEU A 68 -25.68 -9.28 -1.33
C LEU A 68 -25.81 -10.74 -0.91
N LEU A 69 -26.28 -11.02 0.32
CA LEU A 69 -26.54 -12.38 0.78
C LEU A 69 -27.75 -13.04 0.11
N ASN A 70 -28.69 -12.24 -0.40
CA ASN A 70 -29.93 -12.72 -1.00
C ASN A 70 -29.84 -12.83 -2.53
N LEU A 71 -28.75 -12.36 -3.15
CA LEU A 71 -28.50 -12.55 -4.57
C LEU A 71 -28.35 -14.03 -4.91
N SER A 72 -28.85 -14.42 -6.08
CA SER A 72 -28.51 -15.72 -6.66
C SER A 72 -27.04 -15.75 -7.08
N GLU A 73 -26.45 -16.93 -7.26
CA GLU A 73 -25.06 -17.04 -7.75
C GLU A 73 -24.88 -16.31 -9.10
N GLU A 74 -25.85 -16.44 -10.02
CA GLU A 74 -25.81 -15.76 -11.32
C GLU A 74 -25.89 -14.23 -11.18
N ASP A 75 -26.80 -13.73 -10.35
CA ASP A 75 -26.90 -12.27 -10.12
C ASP A 75 -25.65 -11.72 -9.41
N TYR A 76 -25.02 -12.52 -8.55
CA TYR A 76 -23.79 -12.15 -7.88
C TYR A 76 -22.62 -12.01 -8.86
N ASP A 77 -22.50 -12.93 -9.80
CA ASP A 77 -21.47 -12.88 -10.85
C ASP A 77 -21.64 -11.63 -11.72
N TRP A 78 -22.87 -11.31 -12.14
CA TRP A 78 -23.16 -10.07 -12.87
C TRP A 78 -22.83 -8.81 -12.06
N PHE A 79 -23.13 -8.83 -10.76
CA PHE A 79 -22.76 -7.75 -9.85
C PHE A 79 -21.23 -7.57 -9.74
N LEU A 80 -20.46 -8.66 -9.68
CA LEU A 80 -18.99 -8.58 -9.66
C LEU A 80 -18.43 -8.02 -10.97
N ASP A 81 -19.05 -8.36 -12.11
CA ASP A 81 -18.71 -7.79 -13.42
C ASP A 81 -18.97 -6.27 -13.46
N ASP A 82 -20.09 -5.81 -12.89
CA ASP A 82 -20.43 -4.38 -12.79
C ASP A 82 -19.48 -3.62 -11.83
N ILE A 83 -18.98 -4.26 -10.78
CA ILE A 83 -17.88 -3.73 -9.96
C ILE A 83 -16.61 -3.56 -10.79
N GLY A 84 -16.33 -4.52 -11.68
CA GLY A 84 -15.11 -4.56 -12.49
C GLY A 84 -13.86 -4.56 -11.59
N THR A 85 -12.95 -3.61 -11.79
CA THR A 85 -11.70 -3.53 -11.02
C THR A 85 -11.72 -2.48 -9.90
N LYS A 86 -12.85 -1.81 -9.66
CA LYS A 86 -12.93 -0.68 -8.70
C LYS A 86 -12.52 -1.03 -7.27
N THR A 87 -12.64 -2.30 -6.90
CA THR A 87 -12.24 -2.84 -5.60
C THR A 87 -11.93 -4.33 -5.72
N ALA A 88 -11.40 -4.92 -4.65
CA ALA A 88 -11.28 -6.38 -4.56
C ALA A 88 -12.67 -7.02 -4.57
N HIS A 89 -12.80 -8.13 -5.29
CA HIS A 89 -13.99 -8.97 -5.28
C HIS A 89 -14.01 -9.79 -3.99
N LEU A 90 -15.08 -9.67 -3.23
CA LEU A 90 -15.31 -10.45 -2.01
C LEU A 90 -16.55 -11.30 -2.24
N LYS A 91 -16.62 -12.47 -1.61
CA LYS A 91 -17.85 -13.27 -1.51
C LYS A 91 -18.63 -12.88 -0.26
N PRO A 92 -19.95 -13.14 -0.18
CA PRO A 92 -20.75 -12.75 0.98
C PRO A 92 -20.25 -13.35 2.29
N GLU A 93 -19.74 -14.58 2.27
CA GLU A 93 -19.14 -15.26 3.43
C GLU A 93 -17.79 -14.68 3.84
N GLN A 94 -17.11 -13.95 2.95
CA GLN A 94 -15.83 -13.29 3.20
C GLN A 94 -15.99 -11.87 3.77
N LEU A 95 -17.21 -11.35 3.86
CA LEU A 95 -17.48 -10.02 4.44
C LEU A 95 -17.27 -10.03 5.96
N ILE A 96 -16.84 -8.90 6.51
CA ILE A 96 -16.54 -8.75 7.93
C ILE A 96 -17.74 -9.11 8.79
N GLU A 97 -18.94 -8.69 8.43
CA GLU A 97 -20.18 -9.07 9.12
C GLU A 97 -20.39 -10.59 9.16
N SER A 98 -20.06 -11.31 8.09
CA SER A 98 -20.18 -12.77 8.02
C SER A 98 -19.14 -13.47 8.91
N LEU A 99 -17.88 -13.02 8.89
CA LEU A 99 -16.84 -13.57 9.77
C LEU A 99 -17.11 -13.24 11.24
N HIS A 100 -17.57 -12.02 11.54
CA HIS A 100 -17.87 -11.59 12.90
C HIS A 100 -18.96 -12.46 13.54
N ARG A 101 -19.93 -12.96 12.78
CA ARG A 101 -20.95 -13.92 13.26
C ARG A 101 -20.34 -15.28 13.64
N GLN A 102 -19.19 -15.62 13.09
CA GLN A 102 -18.48 -16.87 13.32
C GLN A 102 -17.40 -16.77 14.41
N GLN A 103 -17.20 -15.58 15.01
CA GLN A 103 -16.08 -15.29 15.92
C GLN A 103 -15.91 -16.25 17.11
N ASN A 104 -16.98 -16.96 17.52
CA ASN A 104 -17.00 -17.86 18.67
C ASN A 104 -16.75 -19.33 18.29
N GLN A 105 -16.47 -19.63 17.02
CA GLN A 105 -16.14 -20.98 16.58
C GLN A 105 -14.77 -21.41 17.15
N ALA A 106 -14.64 -22.70 17.45
CA ALA A 106 -13.46 -23.25 18.13
C ALA A 106 -12.17 -23.19 17.29
N ASP A 107 -12.31 -23.03 15.98
CA ASP A 107 -11.28 -22.97 14.94
C ASP A 107 -11.30 -21.60 14.22
N PHE A 108 -11.83 -20.56 14.87
CA PHE A 108 -12.02 -19.25 14.23
C PHE A 108 -10.74 -18.65 13.63
N ALA A 109 -9.57 -18.86 14.23
CA ALA A 109 -8.30 -18.41 13.66
C ALA A 109 -8.01 -19.04 12.29
N GLU A 110 -8.34 -20.32 12.11
CA GLU A 110 -8.21 -21.02 10.84
C GLU A 110 -9.22 -20.47 9.83
N ILE A 111 -10.47 -20.27 10.22
CA ILE A 111 -11.51 -19.66 9.36
C ILE A 111 -11.09 -18.26 8.90
N PHE A 112 -10.63 -17.41 9.82
CA PHE A 112 -10.16 -16.06 9.53
C PHE A 112 -8.96 -16.08 8.55
N GLU A 113 -7.95 -16.90 8.83
CA GLU A 113 -6.76 -17.03 7.99
C GLU A 113 -7.10 -17.57 6.59
N GLN A 114 -7.92 -18.61 6.51
CA GLN A 114 -8.37 -19.19 5.23
C GLN A 114 -9.19 -18.19 4.42
N THR A 115 -10.04 -17.40 5.07
CA THR A 115 -10.81 -16.34 4.40
C THR A 115 -9.87 -15.34 3.73
N LEU A 116 -8.91 -14.77 4.46
CA LEU A 116 -7.96 -13.81 3.90
C LEU A 116 -7.11 -14.42 2.78
N ASN A 117 -6.67 -15.67 2.96
CA ASN A 117 -5.95 -16.38 1.92
C ASN A 117 -6.80 -16.59 0.66
N GLN A 118 -8.09 -16.91 0.81
CA GLN A 118 -9.00 -17.09 -0.32
C GLN A 118 -9.27 -15.77 -1.05
N ILE A 119 -9.51 -14.68 -0.32
CA ILE A 119 -9.61 -13.33 -0.91
C ILE A 119 -8.36 -13.02 -1.74
N ALA A 120 -7.18 -13.31 -1.22
CA ALA A 120 -5.94 -13.10 -1.94
C ALA A 120 -5.80 -14.00 -3.18
N ILE A 121 -6.31 -15.25 -3.17
CA ILE A 121 -6.32 -16.13 -4.37
C ILE A 121 -7.25 -15.54 -5.43
N ASP A 122 -8.49 -15.23 -5.04
CA ASP A 122 -9.56 -14.80 -5.94
C ASP A 122 -9.19 -13.48 -6.65
N ASN A 123 -8.40 -12.64 -5.99
CA ASN A 123 -8.04 -11.31 -6.46
C ASN A 123 -6.64 -11.20 -7.10
N ASN A 124 -5.89 -12.30 -7.22
CA ASN A 124 -4.50 -12.27 -7.70
C ASN A 124 -4.38 -11.62 -9.10
N ALA A 125 -5.31 -11.92 -10.01
CA ALA A 125 -5.25 -11.42 -11.39
C ALA A 125 -5.38 -9.89 -11.51
N ILE A 126 -6.00 -9.23 -10.52
CA ILE A 126 -6.26 -7.80 -10.53
C ILE A 126 -5.27 -7.05 -9.64
N PHE A 127 -4.91 -7.64 -8.50
CA PHE A 127 -4.22 -6.95 -7.41
C PHE A 127 -2.85 -7.53 -7.04
N SER A 128 -2.25 -8.43 -7.83
CA SER A 128 -0.85 -8.88 -7.60
C SER A 128 0.17 -7.81 -8.00
N VAL A 129 1.30 -7.77 -7.29
CA VAL A 129 2.48 -6.93 -7.61
C VAL A 129 3.65 -7.86 -7.87
N HIS A 130 4.56 -7.48 -8.75
CA HIS A 130 5.67 -8.35 -9.14
C HIS A 130 6.95 -7.98 -8.39
N THR A 131 7.74 -8.99 -8.00
CA THR A 131 9.13 -8.77 -7.62
C THR A 131 9.99 -8.54 -8.87
N ASP A 132 11.21 -8.02 -8.69
CA ASP A 132 12.18 -7.90 -9.78
C ASP A 132 12.51 -9.27 -10.41
N GLY A 133 12.45 -10.34 -9.62
CA GLY A 133 12.55 -11.73 -10.03
C GLY A 133 11.29 -12.34 -10.69
N GLY A 134 10.20 -11.59 -10.80
CA GLY A 134 8.97 -12.02 -11.48
C GLY A 134 8.00 -12.86 -10.65
N THR A 135 8.17 -12.89 -9.32
CA THR A 135 7.23 -13.55 -8.40
C THR A 135 6.10 -12.60 -8.04
N ASP A 136 4.86 -13.12 -7.99
CA ASP A 136 3.72 -12.36 -7.49
C ASP A 136 3.72 -12.24 -5.97
N ILE A 137 3.57 -11.02 -5.50
CA ILE A 137 3.25 -10.67 -4.12
C ILE A 137 1.73 -10.58 -4.02
N ARG A 138 1.13 -11.35 -3.11
CA ARG A 138 -0.32 -11.44 -2.90
C ARG A 138 -0.85 -10.32 -1.98
N LEU A 139 -2.18 -10.15 -1.92
CA LEU A 139 -2.83 -9.15 -1.04
C LEU A 139 -2.65 -9.48 0.45
N PHE A 140 -2.86 -10.74 0.82
CA PHE A 140 -2.74 -11.25 2.18
C PHE A 140 -1.70 -12.34 2.28
N ASP A 141 -1.06 -12.45 3.44
CA ASP A 141 -0.17 -13.55 3.75
C ASP A 141 -0.99 -14.83 3.90
N GLN A 142 -0.51 -15.91 3.27
CA GLN A 142 -1.21 -17.20 3.29
C GLN A 142 -1.43 -17.76 4.71
N ARG A 143 -0.50 -17.47 5.64
CA ARG A 143 -0.51 -17.96 7.02
C ARG A 143 -0.37 -16.82 8.03
N LEU A 144 -1.19 -15.78 7.88
CA LEU A 144 -1.06 -14.53 8.65
C LEU A 144 -1.03 -14.75 10.18
N ILE A 145 -2.00 -15.47 10.74
CA ILE A 145 -2.10 -15.71 12.18
C ILE A 145 -1.08 -16.75 12.61
N THR A 146 -0.97 -17.84 11.84
CA THR A 146 -0.10 -18.97 12.15
C THR A 146 1.38 -18.59 12.20
N ASP A 147 1.84 -17.75 11.27
CA ASP A 147 3.25 -17.32 11.20
C ASP A 147 3.58 -16.20 12.16
N THR A 148 2.57 -15.43 12.59
CA THR A 148 2.78 -14.27 13.45
C THR A 148 2.60 -14.60 14.93
N ILE A 149 1.60 -15.42 15.27
CA ILE A 149 1.29 -15.80 16.65
C ILE A 149 1.88 -17.17 16.95
N SER A 150 3.03 -17.17 17.63
CA SER A 150 3.75 -18.38 18.02
C SER A 150 2.98 -19.23 19.04
N ASP A 151 2.25 -18.60 19.95
CA ASP A 151 1.43 -19.29 20.95
C ASP A 151 0.08 -19.70 20.35
N THR A 152 -0.05 -20.98 19.99
CA THR A 152 -1.27 -21.55 19.40
C THR A 152 -2.52 -21.29 20.24
N SER A 153 -2.40 -21.22 21.57
CA SER A 153 -3.54 -20.99 22.46
C SER A 153 -4.15 -19.59 22.33
N LYS A 154 -3.37 -18.61 21.86
CA LYS A 154 -3.79 -17.22 21.67
C LYS A 154 -4.37 -16.92 20.29
N ARG A 155 -4.20 -17.82 19.31
CA ARG A 155 -4.55 -17.56 17.90
C ARG A 155 -6.02 -17.21 17.72
N ASN A 156 -6.91 -18.01 18.31
CA ASN A 156 -8.36 -17.76 18.24
C ASN A 156 -8.75 -16.44 18.92
N GLU A 157 -8.19 -16.16 20.09
CA GLU A 157 -8.44 -14.93 20.83
C GLU A 157 -8.02 -13.70 20.01
N VAL A 158 -6.84 -13.74 19.39
CA VAL A 158 -6.33 -12.67 18.54
C VAL A 158 -7.20 -12.48 17.30
N ALA A 159 -7.51 -13.56 16.56
CA ALA A 159 -8.36 -13.47 15.37
C ALA A 159 -9.76 -12.94 15.71
N ALA A 160 -10.37 -13.43 16.78
CA ALA A 160 -11.68 -12.97 17.26
C ALA A 160 -11.64 -11.50 17.68
N SER A 161 -10.57 -11.07 18.36
CA SER A 161 -10.38 -9.67 18.74
C SER A 161 -10.22 -8.77 17.53
N ILE A 162 -9.46 -9.19 16.51
CA ILE A 162 -9.35 -8.45 15.24
C ILE A 162 -10.73 -8.27 14.63
N ILE A 163 -11.47 -9.35 14.35
CA ILE A 163 -12.75 -9.22 13.64
C ILE A 163 -13.77 -8.40 14.43
N ASN A 164 -13.76 -8.49 15.77
CA ASN A 164 -14.60 -7.70 16.65
C ASN A 164 -14.32 -6.21 16.54
N LEU A 165 -13.05 -5.82 16.52
CA LEU A 165 -12.64 -4.43 16.37
C LEU A 165 -12.98 -3.92 14.97
N LEU A 166 -12.71 -4.72 13.94
CA LEU A 166 -13.02 -4.35 12.55
C LEU A 166 -14.52 -4.18 12.30
N ALA A 167 -15.38 -4.96 12.95
CA ALA A 167 -16.84 -4.86 12.81
C ALA A 167 -17.45 -3.64 13.52
N ARG A 168 -16.76 -3.04 14.50
CA ARG A 168 -17.27 -1.88 15.27
C ARG A 168 -17.20 -0.56 14.51
N VAL A 169 -16.19 -0.42 13.66
CA VAL A 169 -15.98 0.77 12.84
C VAL A 169 -16.58 0.50 11.47
N LYS A 170 -17.25 1.47 10.85
CA LYS A 170 -17.66 1.38 9.45
C LYS A 170 -17.16 2.61 8.72
N PHE A 171 -16.43 2.40 7.64
CA PHE A 171 -16.12 3.47 6.70
C PHE A 171 -17.32 3.64 5.78
N ASP A 172 -18.02 4.76 5.92
CA ASP A 172 -19.24 5.03 5.18
C ASP A 172 -18.94 5.69 3.81
N GLN A 173 -20.02 6.02 3.09
CA GLN A 173 -19.95 6.69 1.80
C GLN A 173 -19.22 8.04 1.86
N GLN A 174 -19.34 8.78 2.96
CA GLN A 174 -18.68 10.07 3.09
C GLN A 174 -17.16 9.86 3.07
N ILE A 175 -16.63 8.88 3.79
CA ILE A 175 -15.18 8.59 3.83
C ILE A 175 -14.62 8.28 2.44
N PHE A 176 -15.26 7.39 1.69
CA PHE A 176 -14.78 7.04 0.35
C PHE A 176 -15.00 8.16 -0.67
N SER A 177 -15.90 9.11 -0.41
CA SER A 177 -16.09 10.31 -1.22
C SER A 177 -15.06 11.43 -0.93
N GLN A 178 -14.46 11.46 0.27
CA GLN A 178 -13.47 12.48 0.66
C GLN A 178 -12.12 12.33 -0.06
N GLY A 179 -11.86 11.18 -0.68
CA GLY A 179 -10.69 10.96 -1.53
C GLY A 179 -9.35 10.92 -0.78
N PHE A 180 -8.28 11.27 -1.50
CA PHE A 180 -6.90 10.98 -1.13
C PHE A 180 -6.39 11.63 0.16
N ASP A 181 -6.79 12.87 0.45
CA ASP A 181 -6.27 13.63 1.59
C ASP A 181 -6.68 12.97 2.93
N PHE A 182 -7.86 12.33 2.96
CA PHE A 182 -8.33 11.58 4.13
C PHE A 182 -7.47 10.34 4.38
N PHE A 183 -7.32 9.45 3.40
CA PHE A 183 -6.56 8.20 3.56
C PHE A 183 -5.07 8.45 3.80
N SER A 184 -4.50 9.51 3.21
CA SER A 184 -3.13 9.93 3.47
C SER A 184 -2.85 10.17 4.94
N THR A 185 -3.74 10.92 5.60
CA THR A 185 -3.58 11.28 7.01
C THR A 185 -3.63 10.05 7.91
N LEU A 186 -4.44 9.06 7.54
CA LEU A 186 -4.53 7.80 8.24
C LEU A 186 -3.26 6.94 8.08
N PHE A 187 -2.77 6.75 6.85
CA PHE A 187 -1.53 6.01 6.62
C PHE A 187 -0.36 6.67 7.35
N GLU A 188 -0.33 8.00 7.37
CA GLU A 188 0.66 8.77 8.14
C GLU A 188 0.62 8.41 9.63
N TYR A 189 -0.56 8.30 10.23
CA TYR A 189 -0.70 7.89 11.63
C TYR A 189 -0.17 6.47 11.85
N MET A 190 -0.64 5.49 11.07
CA MET A 190 -0.19 4.10 11.19
C MET A 190 1.34 3.95 11.04
N ILE A 191 1.94 4.73 10.13
CA ILE A 191 3.39 4.75 9.92
C ILE A 191 4.11 5.45 11.08
N LYS A 192 3.65 6.63 11.51
CA LYS A 192 4.29 7.40 12.59
C LYS A 192 4.26 6.67 13.92
N ASP A 193 3.13 6.08 14.26
CA ASP A 193 2.94 5.40 15.53
C ASP A 193 3.81 4.14 15.64
N TYR A 194 3.91 3.37 14.56
CA TYR A 194 4.84 2.23 14.47
C TYR A 194 6.32 2.60 14.72
N ASN A 195 6.73 3.81 14.32
CA ASN A 195 8.10 4.27 14.52
C ASN A 195 8.39 4.70 15.97
N LYS A 196 7.38 5.05 16.78
CA LYS A 196 7.58 5.46 18.17
C LYS A 196 7.92 4.29 19.10
N ASP A 197 7.43 3.08 18.80
CA ASP A 197 7.53 1.92 19.70
C ASP A 197 8.67 0.94 19.35
N GLY A 198 9.69 1.40 18.61
CA GLY A 198 10.92 0.63 18.39
C GLY A 198 10.97 -0.24 17.12
N GLY A 199 9.97 -0.15 16.23
CA GLY A 199 9.82 -0.96 15.01
C GLY A 199 10.78 -0.66 13.83
N GLY A 200 11.88 0.07 14.04
CA GLY A 200 12.91 0.33 13.02
C GLY A 200 12.85 1.70 12.32
N LYS A 201 13.89 2.03 11.53
CA LYS A 201 14.13 3.33 10.87
C LYS A 201 13.16 3.67 9.71
N TYR A 202 11.88 3.31 9.79
CA TYR A 202 10.95 3.49 8.66
C TYR A 202 10.54 4.96 8.45
N ALA A 203 10.60 5.80 9.49
CA ALA A 203 10.33 7.24 9.40
C ALA A 203 11.26 8.00 8.45
N GLU A 204 12.45 7.46 8.11
CA GLU A 204 13.37 8.08 7.15
C GLU A 204 12.82 8.07 5.71
N TYR A 205 11.76 7.30 5.43
CA TYR A 205 11.22 7.06 4.08
C TYR A 205 9.81 7.64 3.86
N TYR A 206 9.22 8.31 4.85
CA TYR A 206 7.91 8.95 4.71
C TYR A 206 8.08 10.43 4.39
N THR A 207 7.56 10.87 3.24
CA THR A 207 7.45 12.30 2.92
C THR A 207 6.15 12.85 3.50
N PRO A 208 6.20 13.88 4.37
CA PRO A 208 4.99 14.51 4.91
C PRO A 208 4.03 14.95 3.81
N HIS A 209 2.73 14.72 4.01
CA HIS A 209 1.70 15.02 3.02
C HIS A 209 1.75 16.49 2.54
N SER A 210 1.99 17.45 3.44
CA SER A 210 2.14 18.87 3.09
C SER A 210 3.30 19.16 2.13
N VAL A 211 4.42 18.46 2.29
CA VAL A 211 5.59 18.60 1.41
C VAL A 211 5.29 17.98 0.04
N ALA A 212 4.68 16.79 0.03
CA ALA A 212 4.31 16.11 -1.20
C ALA A 212 3.31 16.93 -2.05
N LYS A 213 2.34 17.59 -1.41
CA LYS A 213 1.37 18.47 -2.07
C LYS A 213 2.04 19.68 -2.74
N ILE A 214 3.04 20.28 -2.09
CA ILE A 214 3.81 21.40 -2.65
C ILE A 214 4.64 20.91 -3.85
N ILE A 215 5.32 19.76 -3.74
CA ILE A 215 6.11 19.19 -4.84
C ILE A 215 5.22 18.91 -6.06
N ALA A 216 4.06 18.29 -5.86
CA ALA A 216 3.10 18.03 -6.93
C ALA A 216 2.60 19.32 -7.60
N ALA A 217 2.29 20.36 -6.81
CA ALA A 217 1.87 21.65 -7.34
C ALA A 217 2.98 22.37 -8.12
N ILE A 218 4.24 22.23 -7.72
CA ILE A 218 5.39 22.82 -8.45
C ILE A 218 5.60 22.10 -9.78
N LEU A 219 5.56 20.77 -9.78
CA LEU A 219 5.72 19.96 -10.98
C LEU A 219 4.59 20.25 -11.97
N VAL A 220 3.35 19.97 -11.59
CA VAL A 220 2.22 20.10 -12.53
C VAL A 220 1.88 21.57 -12.85
N GLY A 221 2.11 22.48 -11.91
CA GLY A 221 1.77 23.89 -12.08
C GLY A 221 0.28 24.08 -12.40
N ASN A 222 0.00 24.82 -13.48
CA ASN A 222 -1.35 25.04 -14.01
C ASN A 222 -1.69 24.10 -15.18
N ASP A 223 -0.80 23.18 -15.51
CA ASP A 223 -1.02 22.26 -16.62
C ASP A 223 -2.14 21.26 -16.27
N GLN A 224 -2.77 20.73 -17.30
CA GLN A 224 -3.84 19.72 -17.19
C GLN A 224 -3.46 18.48 -18.01
N PRO A 225 -2.33 17.83 -17.71
CA PRO A 225 -1.85 16.70 -18.49
C PRO A 225 -2.84 15.53 -18.44
N SER A 226 -2.78 14.70 -19.49
CA SER A 226 -3.61 13.49 -19.59
C SER A 226 -2.84 12.37 -20.26
N ASN A 227 -3.09 11.13 -19.85
CA ASN A 227 -2.40 9.92 -20.32
C ASN A 227 -0.89 9.96 -20.04
N VAL A 228 -0.51 10.51 -18.88
CA VAL A 228 0.89 10.65 -18.48
C VAL A 228 1.34 9.53 -17.56
N LYS A 229 2.63 9.23 -17.59
CA LYS A 229 3.29 8.25 -16.74
C LYS A 229 4.03 8.96 -15.63
N ILE A 230 3.64 8.68 -14.39
CA ILE A 230 4.32 9.20 -13.21
C ILE A 230 5.15 8.11 -12.55
N TYR A 231 6.32 8.45 -12.02
CA TYR A 231 7.27 7.46 -11.49
C TYR A 231 7.96 7.90 -10.22
N ASP A 232 8.19 6.96 -9.30
CA ASP A 232 9.10 7.12 -8.18
C ASP A 232 10.01 5.89 -8.04
N PRO A 233 11.34 6.04 -8.20
CA PRO A 233 12.30 4.94 -8.08
C PRO A 233 12.57 4.47 -6.64
N SER A 234 11.91 5.07 -5.65
CA SER A 234 12.00 4.73 -4.23
C SER A 234 10.77 5.24 -3.46
N ALA A 235 9.57 4.83 -3.90
CA ALA A 235 8.30 5.42 -3.47
C ALA A 235 7.97 5.33 -1.98
N GLY A 236 8.57 4.40 -1.24
CA GLY A 236 8.16 4.14 0.14
C GLY A 236 6.67 3.79 0.22
N SER A 237 5.93 4.54 1.03
CA SER A 237 4.47 4.42 1.17
C SER A 237 3.66 5.02 0.00
N GLY A 238 4.31 5.66 -0.98
CA GLY A 238 3.63 6.23 -2.15
C GLY A 238 3.13 7.65 -2.01
N THR A 239 3.40 8.36 -0.91
CA THR A 239 2.81 9.68 -0.62
C THR A 239 3.08 10.71 -1.72
N LEU A 240 4.29 10.72 -2.28
CA LEU A 240 4.66 11.60 -3.41
C LEU A 240 3.85 11.27 -4.67
N LEU A 241 3.86 10.00 -5.07
CA LEU A 241 3.12 9.52 -6.24
C LEU A 241 1.63 9.81 -6.14
N MET A 242 1.02 9.61 -4.98
CA MET A 242 -0.41 9.80 -4.83
C MET A 242 -0.81 11.28 -4.80
N ASN A 243 0.01 12.17 -4.22
CA ASN A 243 -0.22 13.62 -4.34
C ASN A 243 -0.11 14.08 -5.79
N LEU A 244 0.88 13.56 -6.52
CA LEU A 244 1.05 13.86 -7.94
C LEU A 244 -0.13 13.33 -8.77
N ALA A 245 -0.57 12.10 -8.54
CA ALA A 245 -1.73 11.52 -9.19
C ALA A 245 -3.03 12.28 -8.86
N SER A 246 -3.20 12.74 -7.62
CA SER A 246 -4.34 13.57 -7.22
C SER A 246 -4.34 14.93 -7.92
N GLN A 247 -3.17 15.58 -8.01
CA GLN A 247 -3.01 16.86 -8.72
C GLN A 247 -3.28 16.74 -10.23
N ILE A 248 -2.89 15.62 -10.84
CA ILE A 248 -3.12 15.32 -12.26
C ILE A 248 -4.54 14.79 -12.50
N GLY A 249 -5.15 14.08 -11.56
CA GLY A 249 -6.36 13.28 -11.78
C GLY A 249 -6.01 11.80 -11.97
N THR A 250 -6.65 10.95 -11.17
CA THR A 250 -6.33 9.50 -11.07
C THR A 250 -6.71 8.72 -12.33
N ASP A 251 -7.67 9.21 -13.10
CA ASP A 251 -8.10 8.70 -14.40
C ASP A 251 -7.20 9.15 -15.57
N ARG A 252 -6.32 10.13 -15.33
CA ARG A 252 -5.45 10.75 -16.34
C ARG A 252 -3.99 10.32 -16.25
N THR A 253 -3.65 9.44 -15.31
CA THR A 253 -2.27 9.02 -15.03
C THR A 253 -2.12 7.51 -14.86
N SER A 254 -0.94 7.01 -15.17
CA SER A 254 -0.48 5.67 -14.78
C SER A 254 0.70 5.79 -13.82
N VAL A 255 0.64 5.09 -12.69
CA VAL A 255 1.64 5.14 -11.62
C VAL A 255 2.65 4.01 -11.80
N TYR A 256 3.93 4.35 -11.82
CA TYR A 256 5.04 3.43 -11.85
C TYR A 256 5.86 3.58 -10.58
N SER A 257 6.37 2.46 -10.05
CA SER A 257 7.26 2.51 -8.89
C SER A 257 8.16 1.30 -8.86
N GLN A 258 9.36 1.49 -8.30
CA GLN A 258 10.20 0.39 -7.87
C GLN A 258 10.77 0.69 -6.49
N ASP A 259 10.64 -0.23 -5.53
CA ASP A 259 11.16 -0.05 -4.17
C ASP A 259 11.77 -1.35 -3.64
N ILE A 260 12.92 -1.26 -2.98
CA ILE A 260 13.60 -2.44 -2.42
C ILE A 260 12.82 -3.07 -1.26
N SER A 261 12.01 -2.27 -0.56
CA SER A 261 11.24 -2.68 0.60
C SER A 261 9.91 -3.32 0.19
N GLN A 262 9.76 -4.59 0.56
CA GLN A 262 8.49 -5.32 0.45
C GLN A 262 7.35 -4.61 1.19
N LYS A 263 7.65 -4.06 2.37
CA LYS A 263 6.70 -3.32 3.20
C LYS A 263 6.18 -2.08 2.48
N SER A 264 7.08 -1.33 1.86
CA SER A 264 6.76 -0.13 1.08
C SER A 264 5.88 -0.48 -0.12
N SER A 265 6.26 -1.51 -0.88
CA SER A 265 5.48 -1.98 -2.04
C SER A 265 4.07 -2.41 -1.67
N ASN A 266 3.88 -3.07 -0.51
CA ASN A 266 2.56 -3.44 -0.01
C ASN A 266 1.73 -2.20 0.37
N LEU A 267 2.30 -1.25 1.10
CA LEU A 267 1.61 0.00 1.45
C LEU A 267 1.22 0.82 0.23
N LEU A 268 2.12 0.98 -0.74
CA LEU A 268 1.83 1.69 -1.98
C LEU A 268 0.67 1.03 -2.73
N ARG A 269 0.63 -0.31 -2.79
CA ARG A 269 -0.49 -1.03 -3.40
C ARG A 269 -1.82 -0.72 -2.72
N LEU A 270 -1.86 -0.75 -1.38
CA LEU A 270 -3.06 -0.35 -0.63
C LEU A 270 -3.49 1.07 -0.99
N ASN A 271 -2.52 1.96 -1.06
CA ASN A 271 -2.75 3.36 -1.39
C ASN A 271 -3.34 3.50 -2.81
N LEU A 272 -2.87 2.72 -3.77
CA LEU A 272 -3.42 2.71 -5.14
C LEU A 272 -4.88 2.24 -5.16
N ILE A 273 -5.20 1.14 -4.47
CA ILE A 273 -6.56 0.58 -4.42
C ILE A 273 -7.52 1.61 -3.83
N LEU A 274 -7.14 2.23 -2.72
CA LEU A 274 -7.97 3.20 -2.02
C LEU A 274 -8.21 4.49 -2.81
N ASN A 275 -7.30 4.84 -3.71
CA ASN A 275 -7.36 6.06 -4.51
C ASN A 275 -7.80 5.84 -5.95
N GLY A 276 -8.39 4.69 -6.26
CA GLY A 276 -8.91 4.41 -7.60
C GLY A 276 -7.83 4.30 -8.68
N LEU A 277 -6.60 3.92 -8.28
CA LEU A 277 -5.44 3.76 -9.15
C LEU A 277 -5.07 2.28 -9.34
N GLN A 278 -6.03 1.36 -9.18
CA GLN A 278 -5.82 -0.08 -9.30
C GLN A 278 -5.23 -0.50 -10.66
N HIS A 279 -5.53 0.25 -11.73
CA HIS A 279 -4.98 -0.01 -13.07
C HIS A 279 -3.46 0.15 -13.10
N SER A 280 -2.86 0.77 -12.10
CA SER A 280 -1.42 0.96 -11.98
C SER A 280 -0.71 -0.09 -11.12
N ILE A 281 -1.44 -1.02 -10.49
CA ILE A 281 -0.85 -1.99 -9.53
C ILE A 281 0.21 -2.88 -10.19
N HIS A 282 -0.01 -3.30 -11.43
CA HIS A 282 0.94 -4.13 -12.17
C HIS A 282 2.27 -3.42 -12.48
N ASN A 283 2.30 -2.09 -12.41
CA ASN A 283 3.50 -1.27 -12.63
C ASN A 283 4.30 -1.05 -11.33
N ILE A 284 3.86 -1.61 -10.21
CA ILE A 284 4.60 -1.57 -8.96
C ILE A 284 5.54 -2.76 -8.93
N VAL A 285 6.80 -2.51 -8.56
CA VAL A 285 7.83 -3.54 -8.53
C VAL A 285 8.57 -3.51 -7.20
N GLN A 286 8.70 -4.67 -6.56
CA GLN A 286 9.59 -4.82 -5.41
C GLN A 286 10.98 -5.25 -5.90
N GLY A 287 12.01 -4.46 -5.63
CA GLY A 287 13.39 -4.82 -5.98
C GLY A 287 14.36 -3.65 -5.96
N ASN A 288 15.65 -3.94 -6.17
CA ASN A 288 16.69 -2.91 -6.17
C ASN A 288 16.68 -2.12 -7.49
N THR A 289 16.11 -0.91 -7.46
CA THR A 289 16.04 -0.01 -8.62
C THR A 289 17.40 0.24 -9.27
N ILE A 290 18.47 0.34 -8.49
CA ILE A 290 19.83 0.62 -8.98
C ILE A 290 20.40 -0.56 -9.77
N LEU A 291 20.31 -1.77 -9.24
CA LEU A 291 20.89 -2.96 -9.90
C LEU A 291 19.99 -3.48 -11.03
N ASN A 292 18.68 -3.50 -10.83
CA ASN A 292 17.73 -4.11 -11.74
C ASN A 292 16.65 -3.09 -12.11
N ASN A 293 16.90 -2.23 -13.10
CA ASN A 293 15.87 -1.30 -13.56
C ASN A 293 14.76 -2.06 -14.31
N ARG A 294 13.57 -2.16 -13.71
CA ARG A 294 12.43 -2.87 -14.32
C ARG A 294 11.58 -1.96 -15.19
N HIS A 295 11.67 -0.64 -14.99
CA HIS A 295 10.96 0.39 -15.76
C HIS A 295 11.92 1.02 -16.78
N VAL A 296 12.01 0.42 -17.97
CA VAL A 296 12.90 0.90 -19.04
C VAL A 296 12.32 2.06 -19.85
N GLU A 297 11.02 2.29 -19.72
CA GLU A 297 10.31 3.38 -20.37
C GLU A 297 10.62 4.73 -19.73
N LYS A 298 10.54 5.79 -20.54
CA LYS A 298 10.71 7.16 -20.06
C LYS A 298 9.41 7.71 -19.50
N MET A 299 9.53 8.50 -18.44
CA MET A 299 8.42 8.98 -17.62
C MET A 299 8.18 10.48 -17.85
N ASP A 300 6.92 10.89 -17.77
CA ASP A 300 6.50 12.28 -17.94
C ASP A 300 6.80 13.10 -16.68
N TYR A 301 6.47 12.55 -15.52
CA TYR A 301 6.77 13.16 -14.23
C TYR A 301 7.49 12.16 -13.34
N ILE A 302 8.57 12.59 -12.71
CA ILE A 302 9.27 11.78 -11.71
C ILE A 302 9.26 12.53 -10.38
N VAL A 303 8.94 11.84 -9.30
CA VAL A 303 9.09 12.35 -7.93
C VAL A 303 9.92 11.34 -7.16
N SER A 304 10.74 11.80 -6.23
CA SER A 304 11.44 10.84 -5.38
C SER A 304 11.96 11.46 -4.09
N ASN A 305 11.93 10.66 -3.03
CA ASN A 305 12.65 10.93 -1.78
C ASN A 305 13.52 9.71 -1.43
N PRO A 306 14.64 9.50 -2.13
CA PRO A 306 15.46 8.32 -1.95
C PRO A 306 16.17 8.33 -0.59
N PRO A 307 16.54 7.14 -0.06
CA PRO A 307 17.33 7.09 1.16
C PRO A 307 18.65 7.85 1.03
N PHE A 308 18.92 8.75 1.96
CA PHE A 308 20.17 9.51 1.95
C PHE A 308 21.38 8.71 2.43
N LYS A 309 21.17 7.69 3.29
CA LYS A 309 22.23 6.95 4.00
C LYS A 309 22.11 5.43 3.87
N LEU A 310 21.58 4.94 2.75
CA LEU A 310 21.56 3.49 2.51
C LEU A 310 22.99 2.98 2.33
N ASP A 311 23.35 1.93 3.08
CA ASP A 311 24.60 1.21 2.84
C ASP A 311 24.45 0.36 1.58
N PHE A 312 25.27 0.66 0.58
CA PHE A 312 25.35 -0.10 -0.67
C PHE A 312 26.76 -0.66 -0.93
N SER A 313 27.59 -0.75 0.10
CA SER A 313 28.99 -1.16 -0.01
C SER A 313 29.19 -2.55 -0.63
N GLU A 314 28.25 -3.45 -0.44
CA GLU A 314 28.30 -4.84 -0.93
C GLU A 314 28.11 -4.96 -2.44
N TRP A 315 27.35 -4.03 -3.04
CA TRP A 315 26.97 -4.08 -4.44
C TRP A 315 27.36 -2.84 -5.24
N ARG A 316 27.99 -1.83 -4.63
CA ARG A 316 28.47 -0.61 -5.30
C ARG A 316 29.22 -0.90 -6.60
N ASP A 317 30.22 -1.77 -6.53
CA ASP A 317 31.13 -2.00 -7.65
C ASP A 317 30.42 -2.75 -8.80
N GLN A 318 29.30 -3.42 -8.51
CA GLN A 318 28.46 -4.05 -9.54
C GLN A 318 27.78 -3.02 -10.43
N VAL A 319 27.54 -1.79 -9.94
CA VAL A 319 26.88 -0.72 -10.69
C VAL A 319 27.66 -0.37 -11.96
N GLU A 320 29.00 -0.34 -11.91
CA GLU A 320 29.86 -0.06 -13.07
C GLU A 320 29.86 -1.20 -14.10
N SER A 321 29.45 -2.42 -13.68
CA SER A 321 29.37 -3.60 -14.56
C SER A 321 28.02 -3.78 -15.25
N LEU A 322 27.02 -2.95 -14.94
CA LEU A 322 25.69 -3.05 -15.53
C LEU A 322 25.73 -2.73 -17.04
N PRO A 323 24.93 -3.40 -17.89
CA PRO A 323 24.95 -3.20 -19.34
C PRO A 323 24.72 -1.74 -19.78
N ASN A 324 23.89 -1.00 -19.05
CA ASN A 324 23.56 0.40 -19.33
C ASN A 324 24.26 1.40 -18.37
N SER A 325 25.32 0.97 -17.68
CA SER A 325 25.95 1.77 -16.63
C SER A 325 26.47 3.12 -17.15
N SER A 326 27.12 3.14 -18.31
CA SER A 326 27.69 4.37 -18.89
C SER A 326 26.64 5.40 -19.27
N GLU A 327 25.45 4.96 -19.70
CA GLU A 327 24.36 5.85 -20.07
C GLU A 327 23.59 6.33 -18.84
N ARG A 328 23.32 5.42 -17.91
CA ARG A 328 22.49 5.67 -16.75
C ARG A 328 23.23 6.35 -15.60
N PHE A 329 24.50 6.02 -15.39
CA PHE A 329 25.36 6.58 -14.36
C PHE A 329 26.52 7.36 -14.99
N PHE A 330 26.18 8.29 -15.89
CA PHE A 330 27.10 9.08 -16.70
C PHE A 330 28.07 9.96 -15.89
N ALA A 331 27.70 10.34 -14.66
CA ALA A 331 28.54 11.10 -13.73
C ALA A 331 29.36 10.20 -12.78
N GLY A 332 29.29 8.88 -12.99
CA GLY A 332 30.05 7.88 -12.25
C GLY A 332 29.39 7.40 -10.95
N VAL A 333 30.03 6.39 -10.35
CA VAL A 333 29.62 5.75 -9.09
C VAL A 333 30.49 6.28 -7.94
N PRO A 334 29.93 6.63 -6.76
CA PRO A 334 30.71 7.16 -5.64
C PRO A 334 31.86 6.25 -5.17
N LYS A 335 33.12 6.65 -5.35
CA LYS A 335 34.32 5.86 -4.98
C LYS A 335 34.69 5.99 -3.50
N ILE A 336 33.76 5.66 -2.62
CA ILE A 336 33.93 5.74 -1.15
C ILE A 336 34.39 4.37 -0.62
N PRO A 337 35.46 4.28 0.19
CA PRO A 337 35.91 3.00 0.74
C PRO A 337 34.79 2.25 1.50
N ASN A 338 34.70 0.93 1.35
CA ASN A 338 33.62 0.10 1.94
C ASN A 338 33.45 0.29 3.46
N LYS A 339 34.54 0.62 4.17
CA LYS A 339 34.54 0.85 5.61
C LYS A 339 33.92 2.21 6.02
N LYS A 340 33.68 3.14 5.09
CA LYS A 340 33.10 4.47 5.33
C LYS A 340 31.65 4.55 4.88
N LYS A 341 30.80 3.67 5.42
CA LYS A 341 29.37 3.55 5.08
C LYS A 341 28.61 4.87 5.19
N GLU A 342 28.87 5.65 6.25
CA GLU A 342 28.26 6.97 6.50
C GLU A 342 28.58 8.03 5.42
N SER A 343 29.60 7.81 4.59
CA SER A 343 29.99 8.71 3.50
C SER A 343 29.48 8.26 2.13
N MET A 344 28.68 7.20 2.08
CA MET A 344 28.16 6.65 0.82
C MET A 344 26.98 7.48 0.30
N ALA A 345 27.22 8.22 -0.77
CA ALA A 345 26.25 9.13 -1.39
C ALA A 345 25.33 8.41 -2.40
N ILE A 346 24.50 7.47 -1.93
CA ILE A 346 23.61 6.69 -2.82
C ILE A 346 22.64 7.58 -3.61
N TYR A 347 22.25 8.73 -3.04
CA TYR A 347 21.38 9.70 -3.71
C TYR A 347 21.93 10.13 -5.08
N GLN A 348 23.25 10.14 -5.28
CA GLN A 348 23.87 10.45 -6.58
C GLN A 348 23.47 9.41 -7.66
N LEU A 349 23.31 8.13 -7.28
CA LEU A 349 22.85 7.10 -8.20
C LEU A 349 21.36 7.27 -8.54
N PHE A 350 20.55 7.67 -7.56
CA PHE A 350 19.13 7.95 -7.77
C PHE A 350 18.91 9.18 -8.66
N ILE A 351 19.62 10.30 -8.44
CA ILE A 351 19.53 11.49 -9.30
C ILE A 351 19.88 11.13 -10.75
N GLN A 352 20.97 10.39 -10.96
CA GLN A 352 21.37 9.94 -12.30
C GLN A 352 20.31 9.02 -12.92
N HIS A 353 19.73 8.11 -12.14
CA HIS A 353 18.64 7.25 -12.61
C HIS A 353 17.38 8.05 -12.96
N ILE A 354 17.01 9.07 -12.18
CA ILE A 354 15.88 9.95 -12.46
C ILE A 354 16.09 10.64 -13.80
N ILE A 355 17.24 11.28 -14.02
CA ILE A 355 17.59 11.92 -15.29
C ILE A 355 17.55 10.92 -16.44
N TYR A 356 18.11 9.73 -16.25
CA TYR A 356 18.06 8.67 -17.25
C TYR A 356 16.62 8.24 -17.54
N SER A 357 15.73 8.15 -16.56
CA SER A 357 14.35 7.68 -16.76
C SER A 357 13.39 8.79 -17.22
N LEU A 358 13.83 10.04 -17.32
CA LEU A 358 12.98 11.17 -17.69
C LEU A 358 12.83 11.29 -19.22
N LYS A 359 11.65 11.68 -19.70
CA LYS A 359 11.46 12.12 -21.09
C LYS A 359 12.19 13.45 -21.33
N GLU A 360 12.46 13.77 -22.60
CA GLU A 360 13.11 15.04 -22.97
C GLU A 360 12.31 16.28 -22.55
N ASP A 361 10.98 16.18 -22.58
CA ASP A 361 10.01 17.18 -22.14
C ASP A 361 9.39 16.88 -20.76
N GLY A 362 9.91 15.87 -20.06
CA GLY A 362 9.45 15.48 -18.74
C GLY A 362 9.93 16.42 -17.62
N GLN A 363 9.33 16.28 -16.45
CA GLN A 363 9.66 17.08 -15.25
C GLN A 363 9.96 16.17 -14.06
N ALA A 364 10.95 16.55 -13.22
CA ALA A 364 11.40 15.75 -12.08
C ALA A 364 11.73 16.61 -10.84
#